data_AF-A0A9W7YHR0-F1
#
_entry.id   AF-A0A9W7YHR0-F1
#
_cell.length_a   1.000
_cell.length_b   1.000
_cell.length_c   1.000
_cell.angle_alpha   90.00
_cell.angle_beta   90.00
_cell.angle_gamma   90.00
#
_symmetry.space_group_name_H-M   'P 1'
#
loop_
_entity.id
_entity.type
_entity.pdbx_description
1 polymer ?
#
loop_
_entity_poly.entity_id
_entity_poly.type
_entity_poly.pdbx_seq_one_letter_code
_entity_poly.pdbx_strand_id
1 'polypeptide(L)'
;MVEDGAVDSGLDLSQYDDEQVRLMGEQCILLDENDRAIGAASKKHCHLMTSIDSGTLHRAFSVFLFNSRNELLLQQRADEKITFPACYTNTCCSHPLACASELEERGQMGVRRAAQRKLEHELGIKPEQVPLDAFTYLTRIHYVAASDGVWGEHEIDYILFIKADVDLAPNPNEVQSIKYVSMDELKHMIATADETGTKLTPWFKLIDENFLYKWWAQLDSLEGAADHETIHLGSGGPYEDVVGYSRVLCAGPLVFVAGTTAGSDGSPIPESCEDQTRQTIEIIITNLNKVRVALDEVVRVRMFVVDIKRNWEDVSRVMNSYFANVKPVMTMVGVAGLIDDKMCIEIEMDAVRK
;
A
#
# COMPACT_ATOMS: atom_id res chain seq x y z
N MET A 1 -10.80 -22.07 -10.65
CA MET A 1 -11.71 -20.91 -10.60
C MET A 1 -12.42 -21.02 -9.26
N VAL A 2 -12.28 -20.00 -8.42
CA VAL A 2 -13.14 -19.90 -7.23
C VAL A 2 -14.48 -19.39 -7.78
N GLU A 3 -15.52 -20.22 -7.74
CA GLU A 3 -16.87 -19.73 -8.04
C GLU A 3 -17.26 -18.72 -6.96
N ASP A 4 -17.86 -17.59 -7.34
CA ASP A 4 -18.35 -16.57 -6.41
C ASP A 4 -19.25 -17.26 -5.37
N GLY A 5 -18.72 -17.47 -4.15
CA GLY A 5 -19.39 -18.24 -3.12
C GLY A 5 -20.67 -17.56 -2.61
N ALA A 6 -21.45 -18.25 -1.79
CA ALA A 6 -22.71 -17.76 -1.22
C ALA A 6 -22.63 -16.42 -0.45
N VAL A 7 -21.42 -15.90 -0.19
CA VAL A 7 -21.15 -14.59 0.41
C VAL A 7 -21.34 -13.45 -0.61
N ASP A 8 -21.17 -13.73 -1.91
CA ASP A 8 -21.16 -12.73 -2.99
C ASP A 8 -22.54 -12.47 -3.63
N SER A 9 -23.48 -13.41 -3.46
CA SER A 9 -24.77 -13.43 -4.16
C SER A 9 -25.83 -12.43 -3.65
N GLY A 10 -25.52 -11.65 -2.61
CA GLY A 10 -26.47 -10.74 -1.95
C GLY A 10 -26.19 -9.24 -2.14
N LEU A 11 -25.09 -8.86 -2.79
CA LEU A 11 -24.71 -7.45 -2.94
C LEU A 11 -25.49 -6.82 -4.10
N ASP A 12 -26.31 -5.82 -3.80
CA ASP A 12 -27.04 -5.06 -4.81
C ASP A 12 -26.10 -4.06 -5.50
N LEU A 13 -25.82 -4.32 -6.78
CA LEU A 13 -24.97 -3.46 -7.60
C LEU A 13 -25.76 -2.45 -8.45
N SER A 14 -27.10 -2.41 -8.34
CA SER A 14 -27.96 -1.55 -9.16
C SER A 14 -27.75 -0.05 -8.95
N GLN A 15 -27.07 0.32 -7.86
CA GLN A 15 -26.68 1.69 -7.55
C GLN A 15 -25.39 2.16 -8.25
N TYR A 16 -24.64 1.24 -8.88
CA TYR A 16 -23.39 1.56 -9.56
C TYR A 16 -23.60 1.68 -11.08
N ASP A 17 -22.66 2.34 -11.75
CA ASP A 17 -22.65 2.46 -13.21
C ASP A 17 -22.56 1.09 -13.90
N ASP A 18 -23.36 0.90 -14.95
CA ASP A 18 -23.51 -0.39 -15.65
C ASP A 18 -22.18 -0.88 -16.25
N GLU A 19 -21.35 0.05 -16.73
CA GLU A 19 -20.05 -0.30 -17.33
C GLU A 19 -19.05 -0.71 -16.25
N GLN A 20 -18.99 0.00 -15.12
CA GLN A 20 -18.15 -0.41 -13.98
C GLN A 20 -18.60 -1.76 -13.39
N VAL A 21 -19.90 -2.04 -13.35
CA VAL A 21 -20.43 -3.35 -12.95
C VAL A 21 -20.04 -4.44 -13.95
N ARG A 22 -20.08 -4.15 -15.26
CA ARG A 22 -19.62 -5.10 -16.29
C ARG A 22 -18.14 -5.45 -16.11
N LEU A 23 -17.30 -4.46 -15.82
CA LEU A 23 -15.86 -4.64 -15.57
C LEU A 23 -15.58 -5.44 -14.27
N MET A 24 -16.52 -5.50 -13.33
CA MET A 24 -16.37 -6.33 -12.12
C MET A 24 -16.34 -7.85 -12.39
N GLY A 25 -16.73 -8.28 -13.60
CA GLY A 25 -16.59 -9.67 -14.04
C GLY A 25 -15.20 -10.04 -14.58
N GLU A 26 -14.31 -9.07 -14.80
CA GLU A 26 -12.93 -9.33 -15.23
C GLU A 26 -12.22 -10.27 -14.25
N GLN A 27 -11.37 -11.16 -14.77
CA GLN A 27 -10.68 -12.16 -13.93
C GLN A 27 -9.31 -11.65 -13.52
N CYS A 28 -9.12 -11.39 -12.23
CA CYS A 28 -7.84 -11.00 -11.63
C CYS A 28 -6.99 -12.26 -11.33
N ILE A 29 -5.67 -12.07 -11.30
CA ILE A 29 -4.71 -13.12 -10.90
C ILE A 29 -4.64 -13.16 -9.36
N LEU A 30 -5.06 -14.27 -8.75
CA LEU A 30 -4.91 -14.47 -7.30
C LEU A 30 -3.47 -14.89 -6.96
N LEU A 31 -2.96 -14.39 -5.86
CA LEU A 31 -1.57 -14.58 -5.44
C LEU A 31 -1.45 -15.19 -4.04
N ASP A 32 -0.33 -15.87 -3.81
CA ASP A 32 0.23 -15.96 -2.46
C ASP A 32 1.04 -14.68 -2.12
N GLU A 33 1.49 -14.56 -0.89
CA GLU A 33 2.22 -13.38 -0.40
C GLU A 33 3.65 -13.25 -0.97
N ASN A 34 4.12 -14.23 -1.75
CA ASN A 34 5.38 -14.17 -2.47
C ASN A 34 5.16 -13.86 -3.96
N ASP A 35 3.98 -13.33 -4.31
CA ASP A 35 3.60 -13.00 -5.67
C ASP A 35 3.61 -14.22 -6.61
N ARG A 36 3.26 -15.41 -6.10
CA ARG A 36 3.04 -16.59 -6.95
C ARG A 36 1.57 -16.70 -7.29
N ALA A 37 1.26 -16.84 -8.58
CA ALA A 37 -0.11 -17.07 -9.03
C ALA A 37 -0.65 -18.40 -8.47
N ILE A 38 -1.73 -18.33 -7.69
CA ILE A 38 -2.42 -19.49 -7.09
C ILE A 38 -3.80 -19.75 -7.70
N GLY A 39 -4.32 -18.81 -8.49
CA GLY A 39 -5.63 -18.97 -9.13
C GLY A 39 -6.12 -17.70 -9.82
N ALA A 40 -7.44 -17.64 -9.99
CA ALA A 40 -8.14 -16.50 -10.55
C ALA A 40 -9.52 -16.36 -9.90
N ALA A 41 -9.98 -15.13 -9.76
CA ALA A 41 -11.31 -14.77 -9.29
C ALA A 41 -11.80 -13.49 -9.99
N SER A 42 -13.11 -13.23 -9.89
CA SER A 42 -13.70 -11.99 -10.39
C SER A 42 -13.09 -10.77 -9.69
N LYS A 43 -13.01 -9.66 -10.41
CA LYS A 43 -12.61 -8.37 -9.85
C LYS A 43 -13.50 -8.01 -8.67
N LYS A 44 -14.82 -8.26 -8.79
CA LYS A 44 -15.77 -8.13 -7.68
C LYS A 44 -15.27 -8.84 -6.42
N HIS A 45 -15.02 -10.14 -6.51
CA HIS A 45 -14.58 -10.95 -5.38
C HIS A 45 -13.27 -10.42 -4.78
N CYS A 46 -12.33 -10.02 -5.62
CA CYS A 46 -11.01 -9.53 -5.19
C CYS A 46 -11.07 -8.21 -4.40
N HIS A 47 -12.11 -7.39 -4.62
CA HIS A 47 -12.22 -6.05 -4.03
C HIS A 47 -13.26 -5.96 -2.91
N LEU A 48 -13.93 -7.06 -2.56
CA LEU A 48 -14.81 -7.09 -1.39
C LEU A 48 -14.00 -7.23 -0.11
N MET A 49 -14.26 -6.37 0.88
CA MET A 49 -13.60 -6.44 2.20
C MET A 49 -13.78 -7.81 2.85
N THR A 50 -14.94 -8.46 2.70
CA THR A 50 -15.18 -9.81 3.21
C THR A 50 -14.22 -10.85 2.61
N SER A 51 -13.89 -10.74 1.32
CA SER A 51 -12.92 -11.61 0.66
C SER A 51 -11.49 -11.26 1.06
N ILE A 52 -11.17 -9.96 1.12
CA ILE A 52 -9.86 -9.43 1.53
C ILE A 52 -9.51 -9.90 2.96
N ASP A 53 -10.44 -9.73 3.90
CA ASP A 53 -10.32 -10.14 5.30
C ASP A 53 -10.14 -11.65 5.44
N SER A 54 -10.67 -12.43 4.49
CA SER A 54 -10.52 -13.89 4.43
C SER A 54 -9.22 -14.38 3.80
N GLY A 55 -8.39 -13.49 3.26
CA GLY A 55 -7.11 -13.88 2.68
C GLY A 55 -6.91 -13.51 1.21
N THR A 56 -7.94 -13.04 0.50
CA THR A 56 -7.86 -12.80 -0.95
C THR A 56 -6.85 -11.71 -1.27
N LEU A 57 -5.89 -12.02 -2.14
CA LEU A 57 -4.80 -11.15 -2.59
C LEU A 57 -4.68 -11.31 -4.10
N HIS A 58 -4.57 -10.21 -4.84
CA HIS A 58 -4.42 -10.25 -6.28
C HIS A 58 -3.27 -9.39 -6.80
N ARG A 59 -2.83 -9.67 -8.02
CA ARG A 59 -1.78 -8.90 -8.70
C ARG A 59 -2.35 -7.59 -9.24
N ALA A 60 -1.59 -6.52 -9.10
CA ALA A 60 -1.93 -5.20 -9.65
C ALA A 60 -0.71 -4.52 -10.28
N PHE A 61 -0.93 -3.37 -10.91
CA PHE A 61 0.13 -2.48 -11.36
C PHE A 61 -0.26 -1.01 -11.18
N SER A 62 0.77 -0.18 -11.00
CA SER A 62 0.71 1.27 -10.95
C SER A 62 1.68 1.88 -11.94
N VAL A 63 1.15 2.60 -12.93
CA VAL A 63 1.94 3.33 -13.94
C VAL A 63 2.20 4.76 -13.49
N PHE A 64 3.45 5.19 -13.65
CA PHE A 64 3.92 6.57 -13.53
C PHE A 64 4.49 7.02 -14.88
N LEU A 65 3.69 7.79 -15.63
CA LEU A 65 4.07 8.33 -16.92
C LEU A 65 4.59 9.76 -16.76
N PHE A 66 5.82 9.98 -17.23
CA PHE A 66 6.44 11.30 -17.28
C PHE A 66 6.51 11.79 -18.72
N ASN A 67 6.24 13.06 -18.94
CA ASN A 67 6.48 13.67 -20.26
C ASN A 67 7.96 14.06 -20.43
N SER A 68 8.31 14.61 -21.59
CA SER A 68 9.68 15.05 -21.89
C SER A 68 10.18 16.20 -21.00
N ARG A 69 9.28 16.90 -20.28
CA ARG A 69 9.61 17.92 -19.27
C ARG A 69 9.77 17.34 -17.87
N ASN A 70 9.75 16.02 -17.71
CA ASN A 70 9.76 15.33 -16.42
C ASN A 70 8.56 15.69 -15.53
N GLU A 71 7.42 16.04 -16.11
CA GLU A 71 6.17 16.23 -15.36
C GLU A 71 5.42 14.90 -15.31
N LEU A 72 4.91 14.52 -14.13
CA LEU A 72 4.12 13.31 -13.91
C LEU A 72 2.67 13.55 -14.35
N LEU A 73 2.11 12.63 -15.14
CA LEU A 73 0.68 12.61 -15.45
C LEU A 73 -0.09 12.00 -14.29
N LEU A 74 -0.95 12.80 -13.65
CA LEU A 74 -1.94 12.35 -12.68
C LEU A 74 -3.30 12.21 -13.33
N GLN A 75 -4.12 11.31 -12.78
CA GLN A 75 -5.55 11.25 -13.06
C GLN A 75 -6.35 11.47 -11.77
N GLN A 76 -7.52 12.07 -11.91
CA GLN A 76 -8.59 12.03 -10.92
C GLN A 76 -9.59 10.97 -11.36
N ARG A 77 -9.84 10.00 -10.48
CA ARG A 77 -10.78 8.91 -10.74
C ARG A 77 -12.19 9.44 -10.94
N ALA A 78 -12.94 8.87 -11.90
CA ALA A 78 -14.34 9.18 -12.12
C ALA A 78 -15.20 8.94 -10.86
N ASP A 79 -16.33 9.63 -10.75
CA ASP A 79 -17.27 9.46 -9.64
C ASP A 79 -17.95 8.09 -9.69
N GLU A 80 -18.03 7.50 -10.89
CA GLU A 80 -18.60 6.19 -11.19
C GLU A 80 -17.73 5.02 -10.69
N LYS A 81 -16.46 5.26 -10.36
CA LYS A 81 -15.55 4.21 -9.88
C LYS A 81 -16.04 3.60 -8.58
N ILE A 82 -16.16 2.27 -8.54
CA ILE A 82 -16.61 1.54 -7.35
C ILE A 82 -15.64 1.73 -6.17
N THR A 83 -14.33 1.62 -6.41
CA THR A 83 -13.30 1.91 -5.39
C THR A 83 -12.73 3.31 -5.55
N PHE A 84 -12.62 4.04 -4.45
CA PHE A 84 -11.99 5.37 -4.36
C PHE A 84 -12.44 6.38 -5.45
N PRO A 85 -13.74 6.66 -5.60
CA PRO A 85 -14.22 7.67 -6.55
C PRO A 85 -13.71 9.07 -6.20
N ALA A 86 -13.55 9.92 -7.22
CA ALA A 86 -13.07 11.32 -7.11
C ALA A 86 -11.66 11.52 -6.54
N CYS A 87 -10.93 10.45 -6.21
CA CYS A 87 -9.56 10.55 -5.69
C CYS A 87 -8.55 10.80 -6.82
N TYR A 88 -7.61 11.70 -6.58
CA TYR A 88 -6.40 11.83 -7.39
C TYR A 88 -5.44 10.66 -7.12
N THR A 89 -4.77 10.22 -8.18
CA THR A 89 -3.83 9.09 -8.17
C THR A 89 -2.78 9.24 -9.28
N ASN A 90 -1.82 8.32 -9.34
CA ASN A 90 -0.84 8.23 -10.43
C ASN A 90 -1.51 7.92 -11.78
N THR A 91 -0.72 7.85 -12.85
CA THR A 91 -1.21 7.86 -14.23
C THR A 91 -2.30 6.82 -14.52
N CYS A 92 -2.08 5.55 -14.14
CA CYS A 92 -3.05 4.49 -14.36
C CYS A 92 -2.78 3.34 -13.39
N CYS A 93 -3.83 2.81 -12.74
CA CYS A 93 -3.75 1.69 -11.81
C CYS A 93 -4.80 0.66 -12.17
N SER A 94 -4.40 -0.60 -12.34
CA SER A 94 -5.32 -1.68 -12.66
C SER A 94 -4.67 -3.05 -12.47
N HIS A 95 -5.23 -4.07 -13.12
CA HIS A 95 -4.90 -5.47 -12.89
C HIS A 95 -4.47 -6.14 -14.20
N PRO A 96 -3.40 -6.95 -14.19
CA PRO A 96 -3.23 -7.97 -15.21
C PRO A 96 -4.35 -9.01 -15.10
N LEU A 97 -4.93 -9.37 -16.24
CA LEU A 97 -5.98 -10.36 -16.34
C LEU A 97 -5.40 -11.76 -16.22
N ALA A 98 -6.18 -12.68 -15.64
CA ALA A 98 -5.87 -14.10 -15.59
C ALA A 98 -6.04 -14.79 -16.96
N CYS A 99 -5.30 -14.32 -17.96
CA CYS A 99 -5.26 -14.85 -19.31
C CYS A 99 -3.81 -15.11 -19.75
N ALA A 100 -3.62 -15.94 -20.78
CA ALA A 100 -2.30 -16.40 -21.18
C ALA A 100 -1.33 -15.25 -21.54
N SER A 101 -1.82 -14.15 -22.11
CA SER A 101 -0.99 -13.00 -22.47
C SER A 101 -0.56 -12.15 -21.29
N GLU A 102 -1.36 -12.08 -20.21
CA GLU A 102 -1.09 -11.22 -19.05
C GLU A 102 -0.55 -11.99 -17.83
N LEU A 103 -0.51 -13.33 -17.91
CA LEU A 103 0.19 -14.22 -16.97
C LEU A 103 1.70 -14.37 -17.25
N GLU A 104 2.24 -13.79 -18.33
CA GLU A 104 3.67 -13.94 -18.67
C GLU A 104 4.57 -13.16 -17.69
N GLU A 105 5.29 -13.88 -16.83
CA GLU A 105 6.13 -13.25 -15.79
C GLU A 105 7.52 -12.85 -16.30
N ARG A 106 8.02 -13.48 -17.37
CA ARG A 106 9.36 -13.20 -17.90
C ARG A 106 9.45 -11.74 -18.34
N GLY A 107 10.38 -10.98 -17.76
CA GLY A 107 10.56 -9.56 -18.04
C GLY A 107 9.33 -8.71 -17.67
N GLN A 108 8.45 -9.23 -16.80
CA GLN A 108 7.21 -8.56 -16.38
C GLN A 108 6.31 -8.24 -17.58
N MET A 109 6.35 -9.08 -18.62
CA MET A 109 5.65 -8.80 -19.88
C MET A 109 4.13 -8.78 -19.73
N GLY A 110 3.56 -9.65 -18.90
CA GLY A 110 2.12 -9.73 -18.70
C GLY A 110 1.54 -8.46 -18.09
N VAL A 111 2.19 -7.94 -17.05
CA VAL A 111 1.82 -6.68 -16.39
C VAL A 111 2.10 -5.46 -17.29
N ARG A 112 3.18 -5.44 -18.08
CA ARG A 112 3.40 -4.37 -19.08
C ARG A 112 2.30 -4.33 -20.15
N ARG A 113 1.81 -5.50 -20.61
CA ARG A 113 0.68 -5.58 -21.55
C ARG A 113 -0.61 -5.06 -20.92
N ALA A 114 -0.86 -5.43 -19.67
CA ALA A 114 -2.01 -4.95 -18.91
C ALA A 114 -1.98 -3.42 -18.76
N ALA A 115 -0.81 -2.86 -18.43
CA ALA A 115 -0.58 -1.42 -18.35
C ALA A 115 -0.85 -0.72 -19.68
N GLN A 116 -0.30 -1.20 -20.79
CA GLN A 116 -0.57 -0.64 -22.13
C GLN A 116 -2.07 -0.69 -22.48
N ARG A 117 -2.73 -1.83 -22.25
CA ARG A 117 -4.18 -1.99 -22.47
C ARG A 117 -5.01 -0.97 -21.67
N LYS A 118 -4.64 -0.74 -20.41
CA LYS A 118 -5.39 0.15 -19.52
C LYS A 118 -5.08 1.63 -19.73
N LEU A 119 -3.86 1.98 -20.14
CA LEU A 119 -3.55 3.33 -20.62
C LEU A 119 -4.39 3.69 -21.86
N GLU A 120 -4.58 2.74 -22.79
CA GLU A 120 -5.48 2.94 -23.93
C GLU A 120 -6.94 3.07 -23.49
N HIS A 121 -7.42 2.17 -22.62
CA HIS A 121 -8.80 2.18 -22.18
C HIS A 121 -9.18 3.40 -21.32
N GLU A 122 -8.34 3.79 -20.36
CA GLU A 122 -8.65 4.88 -19.41
C GLU A 122 -8.28 6.26 -19.98
N LEU A 123 -7.14 6.38 -20.66
CA LEU A 123 -6.58 7.66 -21.07
C LEU A 123 -6.57 7.87 -22.59
N GLY A 124 -6.95 6.86 -23.38
CA GLY A 124 -6.94 6.94 -24.84
C GLY A 124 -5.54 6.93 -25.45
N ILE A 125 -4.51 6.57 -24.66
CA ILE A 125 -3.12 6.55 -25.12
C ILE A 125 -2.91 5.34 -26.02
N LYS A 126 -2.49 5.58 -27.27
CA LYS A 126 -2.33 4.50 -28.24
C LYS A 126 -1.12 3.62 -27.92
N PRO A 127 -1.18 2.30 -28.16
CA PRO A 127 -0.07 1.38 -27.90
C PRO A 127 1.27 1.80 -28.52
N GLU A 128 1.27 2.44 -29.70
CA GLU A 128 2.49 2.89 -30.38
C GLU A 128 3.23 4.01 -29.63
N GLN A 129 2.52 4.76 -28.77
CA GLN A 129 3.09 5.85 -27.97
C GLN A 129 3.73 5.33 -26.67
N VAL A 130 3.37 4.11 -26.26
CA VAL A 130 3.87 3.46 -25.04
C VAL A 130 4.29 2.00 -25.32
N PRO A 131 5.36 1.77 -26.10
CA PRO A 131 5.87 0.43 -26.37
C PRO A 131 6.19 -0.36 -25.10
N LEU A 132 5.97 -1.68 -25.12
CA LEU A 132 6.10 -2.53 -23.93
C LEU A 132 7.52 -2.56 -23.33
N ASP A 133 8.54 -2.42 -24.17
CA ASP A 133 9.95 -2.36 -23.78
C ASP A 133 10.37 -1.00 -23.21
N ALA A 134 9.58 0.05 -23.44
CA ALA A 134 9.81 1.39 -22.87
C ALA A 134 9.38 1.50 -21.40
N PHE A 135 8.63 0.53 -20.87
CA PHE A 135 8.33 0.47 -19.44
C PHE A 135 9.55 0.00 -18.65
N THR A 136 9.88 0.75 -17.59
CA THR A 136 10.84 0.35 -16.57
C THR A 136 10.07 -0.17 -15.36
N TYR A 137 10.24 -1.45 -15.06
CA TYR A 137 9.71 -2.07 -13.85
C TYR A 137 10.68 -1.83 -12.69
N LEU A 138 10.20 -1.17 -11.62
CA LEU A 138 11.03 -0.79 -10.49
C LEU A 138 10.98 -1.79 -9.35
N THR A 139 9.80 -2.05 -8.78
CA THR A 139 9.64 -2.90 -7.60
C THR A 139 8.20 -3.35 -7.42
N ARG A 140 7.93 -4.14 -6.38
CA ARG A 140 6.59 -4.51 -5.92
C ARG A 140 6.29 -3.93 -4.55
N ILE A 141 5.05 -3.49 -4.36
CA ILE A 141 4.53 -3.02 -3.08
C ILE A 141 3.30 -3.82 -2.71
N HIS A 142 3.33 -4.46 -1.55
CA HIS A 142 2.18 -5.14 -0.98
C HIS A 142 1.48 -4.21 0.02
N TYR A 143 0.20 -3.93 -0.25
CA TYR A 143 -0.62 -3.06 0.58
C TYR A 143 -2.07 -3.55 0.69
N VAL A 144 -2.76 -3.10 1.75
CA VAL A 144 -4.20 -3.25 1.94
C VAL A 144 -4.82 -1.88 2.22
N ALA A 145 -5.95 -1.58 1.60
CA ALA A 145 -6.65 -0.32 1.80
C ALA A 145 -8.17 -0.48 1.63
N ALA A 146 -8.93 -0.12 2.65
CA ALA A 146 -10.38 -0.04 2.54
C ALA A 146 -10.77 1.25 1.77
N SER A 147 -11.67 1.11 0.79
CA SER A 147 -12.32 2.24 0.12
C SER A 147 -13.50 2.74 0.95
N ASP A 148 -14.33 1.81 1.42
CA ASP A 148 -15.44 2.02 2.33
C ASP A 148 -15.65 0.77 3.19
N GLY A 149 -16.85 0.59 3.78
CA GLY A 149 -17.15 -0.60 4.59
C GLY A 149 -17.37 -1.90 3.79
N VAL A 150 -17.45 -1.82 2.46
CA VAL A 150 -17.78 -2.94 1.56
C VAL A 150 -16.61 -3.24 0.63
N TRP A 151 -16.00 -2.21 0.05
CA TRP A 151 -14.97 -2.33 -0.98
C TRP A 151 -13.59 -1.92 -0.47
N GLY A 152 -12.56 -2.53 -1.04
CA GLY A 152 -11.17 -2.21 -0.76
C GLY A 152 -10.23 -2.78 -1.80
N GLU A 153 -8.94 -2.68 -1.51
CA GLU A 153 -7.82 -3.17 -2.31
C GLU A 153 -6.92 -4.01 -1.41
N HIS A 154 -6.44 -5.13 -1.93
CA HIS A 154 -5.40 -5.92 -1.28
C HIS A 154 -4.51 -6.54 -2.36
N GLU A 155 -3.35 -5.93 -2.58
CA GLU A 155 -2.64 -6.07 -3.83
C GLU A 155 -1.13 -6.26 -3.62
N ILE A 156 -0.50 -7.05 -4.48
CA ILE A 156 0.92 -6.90 -4.78
C ILE A 156 1.01 -6.08 -6.08
N ASP A 157 1.40 -4.82 -5.90
CA ASP A 157 1.37 -3.78 -6.92
C ASP A 157 2.73 -3.61 -7.60
N TYR A 158 2.76 -3.80 -8.91
CA TYR A 158 3.93 -3.63 -9.75
C TYR A 158 4.12 -2.17 -10.12
N ILE A 159 5.24 -1.58 -9.72
CA ILE A 159 5.55 -0.18 -10.01
C ILE A 159 6.21 -0.07 -11.39
N LEU A 160 5.52 0.58 -12.32
CA LEU A 160 5.95 0.75 -13.71
C LEU A 160 6.15 2.22 -14.03
N PHE A 161 7.34 2.58 -14.52
CA PHE A 161 7.65 3.92 -14.99
C PHE A 161 7.75 3.92 -16.51
N ILE A 162 7.33 5.02 -17.13
CA ILE A 162 7.53 5.25 -18.56
C ILE A 162 7.69 6.75 -18.82
N LYS A 163 8.58 7.11 -19.74
CA LYS A 163 8.77 8.50 -20.18
C LYS A 163 8.34 8.62 -21.63
N ALA A 164 7.24 9.31 -21.90
CA ALA A 164 6.66 9.44 -23.23
C ALA A 164 5.78 10.71 -23.32
N ASP A 165 5.86 11.39 -24.46
CA ASP A 165 4.89 12.43 -24.82
C ASP A 165 3.71 11.76 -25.54
N VAL A 166 2.53 11.86 -24.96
CA VAL A 166 1.33 11.10 -25.38
C VAL A 166 0.15 12.00 -25.69
N ASP A 167 -0.69 11.55 -26.61
CA ASP A 167 -2.01 12.12 -26.84
C ASP A 167 -3.00 11.54 -25.84
N LEU A 168 -3.91 12.37 -25.33
CA LEU A 168 -4.87 11.99 -24.29
C LEU A 168 -6.29 12.15 -24.82
N ALA A 169 -7.09 11.10 -24.65
CA ALA A 169 -8.53 11.09 -24.86
C ALA A 169 -9.19 10.29 -23.72
N PRO A 170 -9.23 10.86 -22.49
CA PRO A 170 -9.68 10.14 -21.31
C PRO A 170 -11.12 9.64 -21.43
N ASN A 171 -11.37 8.42 -20.96
CA ASN A 171 -12.70 7.86 -20.85
C ASN A 171 -13.40 8.47 -19.61
N PRO A 172 -14.52 9.20 -19.78
CA PRO A 172 -15.18 9.89 -18.67
C PRO A 172 -15.74 8.93 -17.60
N ASN A 173 -16.00 7.67 -17.93
CA ASN A 173 -16.43 6.65 -16.95
C ASN A 173 -15.27 6.12 -16.09
N GLU A 174 -14.02 6.42 -16.47
CA GLU A 174 -12.82 5.97 -15.75
C GLU A 174 -12.11 7.16 -15.07
N VAL A 175 -12.06 8.31 -15.76
CA VAL A 175 -11.26 9.47 -15.39
C VAL A 175 -12.08 10.76 -15.44
N GLN A 176 -12.18 11.45 -14.29
CA GLN A 176 -12.85 12.74 -14.16
C GLN A 176 -12.00 13.89 -14.69
N SER A 177 -10.71 13.89 -14.39
CA SER A 177 -9.78 14.93 -14.81
C SER A 177 -8.34 14.40 -14.87
N ILE A 178 -7.48 15.13 -15.58
CA ILE A 178 -6.06 14.80 -15.73
C ILE A 178 -5.22 16.04 -15.50
N LYS A 179 -3.99 15.86 -15.01
CA LYS A 179 -3.04 16.96 -14.83
C LYS A 179 -1.61 16.47 -14.93
N TYR A 180 -0.79 17.17 -15.73
CA TYR A 180 0.66 17.07 -15.61
C TYR A 180 1.15 17.97 -14.47
N VAL A 181 1.99 17.43 -13.60
CA VAL A 181 2.58 18.16 -12.48
C VAL A 181 4.09 18.01 -12.45
N SER A 182 4.79 19.10 -12.19
CA SER A 182 6.18 19.07 -11.74
C SER A 182 6.27 18.52 -10.32
N MET A 183 7.49 18.18 -9.90
CA MET A 183 7.75 17.71 -8.54
C MET A 183 7.29 18.72 -7.47
N ASP A 184 7.52 20.02 -7.70
CA ASP A 184 7.14 21.07 -6.74
C ASP A 184 5.63 21.28 -6.70
N GLU A 185 4.95 21.17 -7.86
CA GLU A 185 3.48 21.23 -7.91
C GLU A 185 2.83 20.04 -7.21
N LEU A 186 3.39 18.83 -7.33
CA LEU A 186 2.90 17.67 -6.60
C LEU A 186 3.07 17.85 -5.09
N LYS A 187 4.26 18.23 -4.64
CA LYS A 187 4.53 18.51 -3.21
C LYS A 187 3.55 19.54 -2.66
N HIS A 188 3.31 20.61 -3.41
CA HIS A 188 2.35 21.65 -3.01
C HIS A 188 0.91 21.12 -2.96
N MET A 189 0.49 20.34 -3.96
CA MET A 189 -0.84 19.73 -4.01
C MET A 189 -1.08 18.81 -2.79
N ILE A 190 -0.09 18.00 -2.42
CA ILE A 190 -0.18 17.09 -1.27
C ILE A 190 -0.17 17.88 0.05
N ALA A 191 0.73 18.84 0.19
CA ALA A 191 0.82 19.66 1.40
C ALA A 191 -0.44 20.51 1.68
N THR A 192 -1.22 20.84 0.64
CA THR A 192 -2.47 21.60 0.73
C THR A 192 -3.72 20.73 0.54
N ALA A 193 -3.58 19.40 0.53
CA ALA A 193 -4.68 18.51 0.20
C ALA A 193 -5.85 18.63 1.19
N ASP A 194 -5.57 18.69 2.49
CA ASP A 194 -6.60 18.83 3.53
C ASP A 194 -7.33 20.18 3.44
N GLU A 195 -6.59 21.26 3.14
CA GLU A 195 -7.17 22.61 2.99
C GLU A 195 -8.04 22.73 1.74
N THR A 196 -7.63 22.09 0.65
CA THR A 196 -8.33 22.14 -0.64
C THR A 196 -9.41 21.06 -0.76
N GLY A 197 -9.50 20.13 0.20
CA GLY A 197 -10.39 18.97 0.14
C GLY A 197 -9.99 17.94 -0.92
N THR A 198 -8.75 18.00 -1.39
CA THR A 198 -8.21 17.07 -2.39
C THR A 198 -8.03 15.69 -1.75
N LYS A 199 -8.68 14.68 -2.33
CA LYS A 199 -8.52 13.28 -1.90
C LYS A 199 -7.46 12.59 -2.75
N LEU A 200 -6.59 11.82 -2.11
CA LEU A 200 -5.57 11.02 -2.77
C LEU A 200 -5.82 9.55 -2.44
N THR A 201 -5.58 8.67 -3.41
CA THR A 201 -5.68 7.23 -3.21
C THR A 201 -4.60 6.73 -2.24
N PRO A 202 -4.88 5.74 -1.37
CA PRO A 202 -3.93 5.29 -0.36
C PRO A 202 -2.58 4.81 -0.90
N TRP A 203 -2.57 4.05 -2.02
CA TRP A 203 -1.33 3.58 -2.64
C TRP A 203 -0.50 4.73 -3.21
N PHE A 204 -1.14 5.75 -3.77
CA PHE A 204 -0.43 6.92 -4.29
C PHE A 204 0.22 7.73 -3.16
N LYS A 205 -0.47 7.91 -2.03
CA LYS A 205 0.14 8.50 -0.82
C LYS A 205 1.34 7.69 -0.35
N LEU A 206 1.17 6.36 -0.26
CA LEU A 206 2.24 5.45 0.12
C LEU A 206 3.46 5.60 -0.81
N ILE A 207 3.26 5.60 -2.13
CA ILE A 207 4.36 5.70 -3.09
C ILE A 207 4.99 7.10 -3.07
N ASP A 208 4.17 8.15 -2.95
CA ASP A 208 4.63 9.54 -2.83
C ASP A 208 5.56 9.74 -1.63
N GLU A 209 5.09 9.32 -0.46
CA GLU A 209 5.82 9.44 0.80
C GLU A 209 7.14 8.63 0.74
N ASN A 210 7.09 7.43 0.13
CA ASN A 210 8.17 6.45 0.26
C ASN A 210 9.24 6.44 -0.83
N PHE A 211 8.83 6.63 -2.07
CA PHE A 211 9.67 6.25 -3.19
C PHE A 211 9.72 7.28 -4.31
N LEU A 212 8.59 7.94 -4.59
CA LEU A 212 8.36 8.69 -5.82
C LEU A 212 9.44 9.75 -6.07
N TYR A 213 9.76 10.58 -5.08
CA TYR A 213 10.72 11.68 -5.25
C TYR A 213 12.16 11.20 -5.50
N LYS A 214 12.55 10.06 -4.91
CA LYS A 214 13.88 9.46 -5.12
C LYS A 214 14.00 8.95 -6.56
N TRP A 215 12.98 8.25 -7.04
CA TRP A 215 12.93 7.75 -8.42
C TRP A 215 12.82 8.90 -9.44
N TRP A 216 11.98 9.89 -9.17
CA TRP A 216 11.79 11.05 -10.03
C TRP A 216 13.08 11.89 -10.18
N ALA A 217 13.92 11.97 -9.15
CA ALA A 217 15.23 12.62 -9.27
C ALA A 217 16.21 11.88 -10.21
N GLN A 218 15.92 10.64 -10.58
CA GLN A 218 16.80 9.74 -11.35
C GLN A 218 16.09 9.13 -12.56
N LEU A 219 15.10 9.81 -13.15
CA LEU A 219 14.29 9.28 -14.27
C LEU A 219 15.12 8.74 -15.45
N ASP A 220 16.28 9.35 -15.72
CA ASP A 220 17.15 8.95 -16.84
C ASP A 220 18.13 7.79 -16.48
N SER A 221 18.07 7.26 -15.26
CA SER A 221 18.91 6.14 -14.78
C SER A 221 18.18 5.23 -13.78
N LEU A 222 16.88 5.02 -13.99
CA LEU A 222 16.00 4.28 -13.08
C LEU A 222 16.40 2.82 -12.89
N GLU A 223 17.09 2.20 -13.85
CA GLU A 223 17.49 0.80 -13.78
C GLU A 223 18.39 0.53 -12.57
N GLY A 224 19.17 1.53 -12.13
CA GLY A 224 20.02 1.43 -10.94
C GLY A 224 19.24 1.45 -9.61
N ALA A 225 17.99 1.89 -9.63
CA ALA A 225 17.11 1.99 -8.46
C ALA A 225 16.07 0.86 -8.39
N ALA A 226 16.05 -0.05 -9.38
CA ALA A 226 15.11 -1.15 -9.44
C ALA A 226 15.48 -2.27 -8.44
N ASP A 227 14.47 -2.77 -7.73
CA ASP A 227 14.54 -3.93 -6.85
C ASP A 227 13.48 -4.94 -7.28
N HIS A 228 13.91 -6.01 -7.95
CA HIS A 228 13.00 -7.04 -8.46
C HIS A 228 12.82 -8.20 -7.49
N GLU A 229 13.59 -8.24 -6.40
CA GLU A 229 13.60 -9.35 -5.45
C GLU A 229 12.65 -9.05 -4.28
N THR A 230 12.66 -7.82 -3.77
CA THR A 230 11.86 -7.43 -2.61
C THR A 230 10.40 -7.17 -2.97
N ILE A 231 9.49 -7.51 -2.05
CA ILE A 231 8.13 -7.00 -2.02
C ILE A 231 8.05 -6.07 -0.80
N HIS A 232 7.99 -4.76 -1.05
CA HIS A 232 7.94 -3.78 0.04
C HIS A 232 6.57 -3.79 0.70
N LEU A 233 6.52 -3.62 2.01
CA LEU A 233 5.29 -3.56 2.77
C LEU A 233 5.00 -2.11 3.15
N GLY A 234 3.85 -1.61 2.69
CA GLY A 234 3.45 -0.24 2.99
C GLY A 234 2.78 -0.11 4.36
N SER A 235 3.45 0.52 5.32
CA SER A 235 2.85 0.82 6.64
C SER A 235 2.38 2.26 6.80
N GLY A 236 2.92 3.23 6.04
CA GLY A 236 2.41 4.61 5.97
C GLY A 236 2.75 5.51 7.17
N GLY A 237 3.86 5.23 7.89
CA GLY A 237 4.31 6.08 9.00
C GLY A 237 5.16 7.29 8.56
N PRO A 238 5.06 8.46 9.23
CA PRO A 238 5.65 9.73 8.77
C PRO A 238 7.20 9.79 8.82
N TYR A 239 7.85 8.84 9.49
CA TYR A 239 9.32 8.79 9.65
C TYR A 239 10.00 7.76 8.76
N GLU A 240 9.25 6.89 8.07
CA GLU A 240 9.79 5.77 7.30
C GLU A 240 10.82 6.26 6.26
N ASP A 241 10.61 7.43 5.66
CA ASP A 241 11.50 7.98 4.63
C ASP A 241 12.49 9.03 5.05
N VAL A 242 12.17 9.81 6.07
CA VAL A 242 13.13 10.76 6.64
C VAL A 242 14.33 9.99 7.20
N VAL A 243 14.08 8.78 7.72
CA VAL A 243 15.09 7.94 8.36
C VAL A 243 15.50 6.73 7.49
N GLY A 244 14.61 6.23 6.63
CA GLY A 244 14.90 5.11 5.71
C GLY A 244 14.69 3.72 6.32
N TYR A 245 13.53 3.46 6.91
CA TYR A 245 13.16 2.14 7.49
C TYR A 245 11.70 1.78 7.18
N SER A 246 11.36 0.48 7.21
CA SER A 246 9.97 0.00 7.15
C SER A 246 9.44 -0.26 8.56
N ARG A 247 8.19 0.12 8.87
CA ARG A 247 7.59 -0.19 10.19
C ARG A 247 7.50 -1.70 10.43
N VAL A 248 7.14 -2.43 9.37
CA VAL A 248 7.05 -3.88 9.38
C VAL A 248 7.67 -4.43 8.09
N LEU A 249 8.53 -5.43 8.25
CA LEU A 249 9.17 -6.13 7.14
C LEU A 249 8.96 -7.63 7.28
N CYS A 250 8.53 -8.29 6.20
CA CYS A 250 8.49 -9.74 6.09
C CYS A 250 9.71 -10.24 5.31
N ALA A 251 10.46 -11.17 5.88
CA ALA A 251 11.56 -11.88 5.22
C ALA A 251 11.30 -13.38 5.34
N GLY A 252 10.55 -13.93 4.38
CA GLY A 252 10.02 -15.29 4.48
C GLY A 252 9.06 -15.41 5.67
N PRO A 253 9.22 -16.40 6.58
CA PRO A 253 8.35 -16.53 7.75
C PRO A 253 8.67 -15.54 8.88
N LEU A 254 9.78 -14.81 8.78
CA LEU A 254 10.19 -13.85 9.82
C LEU A 254 9.53 -12.51 9.56
N VAL A 255 8.95 -11.93 10.61
CA VAL A 255 8.35 -10.59 10.57
C VAL A 255 9.01 -9.72 11.63
N PHE A 256 9.49 -8.55 11.20
CA PHE A 256 10.21 -7.61 12.05
C PHE A 256 9.43 -6.31 12.15
N VAL A 257 9.18 -5.86 13.37
CA VAL A 257 8.55 -4.57 13.69
C VAL A 257 9.63 -3.64 14.20
N ALA A 258 9.84 -2.53 13.50
CA ALA A 258 10.78 -1.49 13.88
C ALA A 258 10.33 -0.77 15.17
N GLY A 259 11.26 0.00 15.76
CA GLY A 259 11.01 0.79 16.95
C GLY A 259 9.79 1.69 16.79
N THR A 260 8.79 1.48 17.63
CA THR A 260 7.49 2.14 17.55
C THR A 260 7.16 2.87 18.82
N THR A 261 6.64 4.08 18.66
CA THR A 261 6.24 4.97 19.75
C THR A 261 4.80 5.43 19.57
N ALA A 262 4.23 5.95 20.65
CA ALA A 262 2.99 6.72 20.65
C ALA A 262 3.02 7.85 19.60
N GLY A 263 1.90 8.06 18.90
CA GLY A 263 1.74 9.07 17.85
C GLY A 263 2.40 8.77 16.50
N SER A 264 3.02 7.59 16.34
CA SER A 264 3.61 7.16 15.05
C SER A 264 2.59 7.00 13.91
N ASP A 265 1.30 6.94 14.23
CA ASP A 265 0.17 6.88 13.30
C ASP A 265 -0.49 8.27 13.06
N GLY A 266 0.13 9.35 13.54
CA GLY A 266 -0.40 10.71 13.48
C GLY A 266 -1.35 11.07 14.62
N SER A 267 -1.62 10.14 15.54
CA SER A 267 -2.43 10.44 16.73
C SER A 267 -1.65 11.29 17.76
N PRO A 268 -2.34 12.03 18.64
CA PRO A 268 -1.67 12.75 19.72
C PRO A 268 -0.97 11.79 20.68
N ILE A 269 0.24 12.15 21.12
CA ILE A 269 1.01 11.42 22.12
C ILE A 269 0.35 11.60 23.51
N PRO A 270 -0.10 10.51 24.18
CA PRO A 270 -0.65 10.58 25.53
C PRO A 270 0.35 11.09 26.58
N GLU A 271 -0.14 11.67 27.68
CA GLU A 271 0.72 12.19 28.75
C GLU A 271 1.36 11.07 29.60
N SER A 272 0.64 9.98 29.84
CA SER A 272 1.09 8.92 30.73
C SER A 272 1.86 7.84 29.99
N CYS A 273 2.86 7.24 30.65
CA CYS A 273 3.62 6.17 30.04
C CYS A 273 2.81 4.88 29.85
N GLU A 274 1.81 4.67 30.70
CA GLU A 274 0.84 3.58 30.57
C GLU A 274 0.06 3.70 29.26
N ASP A 275 -0.49 4.88 28.98
CA ASP A 275 -1.29 5.14 27.79
C ASP A 275 -0.44 5.14 26.52
N GLN A 276 0.79 5.67 26.59
CA GLN A 276 1.75 5.56 25.48
C GLN A 276 2.10 4.11 25.18
N THR A 277 2.29 3.27 26.20
CA THR A 277 2.55 1.83 26.02
C THR A 277 1.36 1.17 25.31
N ARG A 278 0.13 1.48 25.74
CA ARG A 278 -1.08 0.95 25.13
C ARG A 278 -1.21 1.36 23.67
N GLN A 279 -1.11 2.66 23.39
CA GLN A 279 -1.20 3.19 22.03
C GLN A 279 -0.10 2.59 21.13
N THR A 280 1.13 2.47 21.64
CA THR A 280 2.24 1.86 20.89
C THR A 280 1.93 0.41 20.50
N ILE A 281 1.39 -0.39 21.42
CA ILE A 281 1.01 -1.79 21.12
C ILE A 281 -0.13 -1.85 20.10
N GLU A 282 -1.14 -0.98 20.19
CA GLU A 282 -2.24 -0.93 19.20
C GLU A 282 -1.74 -0.55 17.79
N ILE A 283 -0.79 0.39 17.71
CA ILE A 283 -0.12 0.73 16.45
C ILE A 283 0.63 -0.49 15.91
N ILE A 284 1.38 -1.20 16.76
CA ILE A 284 2.09 -2.42 16.36
C ILE A 284 1.13 -3.50 15.89
N ILE A 285 0.04 -3.77 16.62
CA ILE A 285 -1.00 -4.73 16.24
C ILE A 285 -1.58 -4.36 14.87
N THR A 286 -1.90 -3.08 14.66
CA THR A 286 -2.41 -2.60 13.37
C THR A 286 -1.44 -2.91 12.24
N ASN A 287 -0.14 -2.72 12.46
CA ASN A 287 0.87 -2.99 11.43
C ASN A 287 1.18 -4.49 11.25
N LEU A 288 1.14 -5.30 12.33
CA LEU A 288 1.22 -6.75 12.24
C LEU A 288 0.02 -7.33 11.46
N ASN A 289 -1.18 -6.79 11.67
CA ASN A 289 -2.37 -7.19 10.94
C ASN A 289 -2.28 -6.90 9.44
N LYS A 290 -1.60 -5.81 9.03
CA LYS A 290 -1.32 -5.52 7.61
C LYS A 290 -0.52 -6.64 6.93
N VAL A 291 0.26 -7.40 7.70
CA VAL A 291 1.04 -8.55 7.23
C VAL A 291 0.50 -9.89 7.74
N ARG A 292 -0.76 -9.89 8.22
CA ARG A 292 -1.49 -11.07 8.69
C ARG A 292 -0.77 -11.86 9.77
N VAL A 293 -0.04 -11.16 10.62
CA VAL A 293 0.59 -11.74 11.80
C VAL A 293 -0.25 -11.39 13.02
N ALA A 294 -0.68 -12.41 13.75
CA ALA A 294 -1.37 -12.22 15.01
C ALA A 294 -0.39 -11.94 16.15
N LEU A 295 -0.87 -11.27 17.20
CA LEU A 295 -0.03 -10.93 18.36
C LEU A 295 0.54 -12.18 19.07
N ASP A 296 -0.11 -13.34 18.94
CA ASP A 296 0.33 -14.63 19.50
C ASP A 296 1.44 -15.33 18.68
N GLU A 297 1.83 -14.75 17.55
CA GLU A 297 2.96 -15.15 16.74
C GLU A 297 4.22 -14.31 17.04
N VAL A 298 4.09 -13.27 17.87
CA VAL A 298 5.24 -12.52 18.39
C VAL A 298 6.08 -13.42 19.27
N VAL A 299 7.36 -13.55 18.93
CA VAL A 299 8.33 -14.37 19.65
C VAL A 299 9.29 -13.55 20.49
N ARG A 300 9.48 -12.26 20.17
CA ARG A 300 10.38 -11.37 20.91
C ARG A 300 9.82 -9.95 21.01
N VAL A 301 10.03 -9.32 22.16
CA VAL A 301 9.77 -7.89 22.38
C VAL A 301 10.99 -7.21 23.02
N ARG A 302 11.36 -6.05 22.50
CA ARG A 302 12.39 -5.17 23.10
C ARG A 302 11.72 -3.83 23.44
N MET A 303 11.91 -3.36 24.66
CA MET A 303 11.31 -2.12 25.17
C MET A 303 12.41 -1.18 25.65
N PHE A 304 12.38 0.04 25.15
CA PHE A 304 13.28 1.12 25.52
C PHE A 304 12.49 2.16 26.31
N VAL A 305 12.78 2.32 27.60
CA VAL A 305 11.95 3.10 28.54
C VAL A 305 12.75 4.27 29.12
N VAL A 306 12.22 5.48 28.99
CA VAL A 306 12.73 6.68 29.66
C VAL A 306 12.27 6.68 31.11
N ASP A 307 13.15 7.07 32.04
CA ASP A 307 12.89 7.02 33.49
C ASP A 307 12.36 5.65 33.96
N ILE A 308 13.04 4.58 33.54
CA ILE A 308 12.62 3.19 33.77
C ILE A 308 12.28 2.89 35.23
N LYS A 309 12.98 3.49 36.20
CA LYS A 309 12.71 3.26 37.63
C LYS A 309 11.31 3.71 38.03
N ARG A 310 10.78 4.74 37.37
CA ARG A 310 9.43 5.25 37.56
C ARG A 310 8.41 4.48 36.74
N ASN A 311 8.73 4.14 35.49
CA ASN A 311 7.75 3.69 34.51
C ASN A 311 7.62 2.17 34.35
N TRP A 312 8.57 1.36 34.85
CA TRP A 312 8.61 -0.08 34.54
C TRP A 312 7.36 -0.86 34.99
N GLU A 313 6.73 -0.50 36.11
CA GLU A 313 5.54 -1.20 36.62
C GLU A 313 4.33 -0.99 35.71
N ASP A 314 4.12 0.23 35.25
CA ASP A 314 2.99 0.58 34.38
C ASP A 314 3.17 -0.03 33.00
N VAL A 315 4.39 0.05 32.43
CA VAL A 315 4.72 -0.65 31.18
C VAL A 315 4.47 -2.15 31.33
N SER A 316 4.94 -2.77 32.43
CA SER A 316 4.78 -4.21 32.66
C SER A 316 3.31 -4.62 32.82
N ARG A 317 2.48 -3.79 33.45
CA ARG A 317 1.03 -4.01 33.60
C ARG A 317 0.34 -4.06 32.25
N VAL A 318 0.64 -3.09 31.38
CA VAL A 318 0.09 -3.04 30.02
C VAL A 318 0.60 -4.23 29.20
N MET A 319 1.91 -4.49 29.19
CA MET A 319 2.47 -5.64 28.46
C MET A 319 1.84 -6.96 28.91
N ASN A 320 1.59 -7.13 30.20
CA ASN A 320 0.92 -8.31 30.73
C ASN A 320 -0.51 -8.48 30.20
N SER A 321 -1.27 -7.39 30.02
CA SER A 321 -2.64 -7.48 29.49
C SER A 321 -2.69 -8.01 28.05
N TYR A 322 -1.63 -7.82 27.27
CA TYR A 322 -1.55 -8.32 25.88
C TYR A 322 -0.88 -9.69 25.77
N PHE A 323 0.19 -9.94 26.55
CA PHE A 323 1.05 -11.11 26.37
C PHE A 323 0.94 -12.18 27.47
N ALA A 324 -0.03 -12.08 28.37
CA ALA A 324 -0.22 -13.02 29.49
C ALA A 324 -0.20 -14.51 29.06
N ASN A 325 -0.76 -14.82 27.89
CA ASN A 325 -0.84 -16.19 27.36
C ASN A 325 0.30 -16.54 26.38
N VAL A 326 0.85 -15.55 25.68
CA VAL A 326 1.86 -15.74 24.61
C VAL A 326 3.26 -15.87 25.19
N LYS A 327 3.62 -14.98 26.14
CA LYS A 327 4.92 -14.92 26.82
C LYS A 327 6.13 -14.97 25.87
N PRO A 328 6.27 -14.01 24.93
CA PRO A 328 7.46 -13.89 24.10
C PRO A 328 8.71 -13.65 24.96
N VAL A 329 9.90 -13.86 24.40
CA VAL A 329 11.13 -13.41 25.08
C VAL A 329 11.13 -11.88 25.14
N MET A 330 11.23 -11.31 26.34
CA MET A 330 11.12 -9.86 26.55
C MET A 330 12.38 -9.27 27.18
N THR A 331 12.79 -8.11 26.67
CA THR A 331 13.85 -7.28 27.26
C THR A 331 13.32 -5.87 27.48
N MET A 332 13.51 -5.32 28.68
CA MET A 332 13.25 -3.92 29.00
C MET A 332 14.55 -3.24 29.41
N VAL A 333 14.90 -2.13 28.76
CA VAL A 333 16.11 -1.36 29.07
C VAL A 333 15.78 0.11 29.29
N GLY A 334 16.48 0.72 30.25
CA GLY A 334 16.38 2.15 30.48
C GLY A 334 17.23 2.92 29.46
N VAL A 335 16.65 3.93 28.82
CA VAL A 335 17.35 4.81 27.87
C VAL A 335 17.39 6.26 28.38
N ALA A 336 18.34 7.04 27.87
CA ALA A 336 18.53 8.44 28.28
C ALA A 336 17.42 9.38 27.77
N GLY A 337 16.79 9.03 26.65
CA GLY A 337 15.74 9.80 25.99
C GLY A 337 15.31 9.14 24.67
N LEU A 338 14.25 9.66 24.08
CA LEU A 338 13.73 9.31 22.74
C LEU A 338 13.70 10.57 21.86
N ILE A 339 13.25 10.45 20.60
CA ILE A 339 13.33 11.54 19.61
C ILE A 339 12.48 12.78 19.97
N ASP A 340 11.36 12.59 20.66
CA ASP A 340 10.53 13.64 21.23
C ASP A 340 10.52 13.49 22.76
N ASP A 341 10.77 14.57 23.49
CA ASP A 341 10.84 14.60 24.96
C ASP A 341 9.52 14.16 25.63
N LYS A 342 8.41 14.16 24.90
CA LYS A 342 7.12 13.65 25.39
C LYS A 342 7.06 12.12 25.37
N MET A 343 7.88 11.44 24.56
CA MET A 343 7.87 9.99 24.45
C MET A 343 8.60 9.34 25.63
N CYS A 344 7.96 8.35 26.26
CA CYS A 344 8.53 7.63 27.38
C CYS A 344 8.91 6.18 27.06
N ILE A 345 8.43 5.64 25.94
CA ILE A 345 8.64 4.24 25.54
C ILE A 345 8.72 4.09 24.02
N GLU A 346 9.63 3.23 23.59
CA GLU A 346 9.72 2.69 22.24
C GLU A 346 9.75 1.16 22.29
N ILE A 347 8.99 0.50 21.41
CA ILE A 347 8.85 -0.96 21.38
C ILE A 347 9.22 -1.51 20.00
N GLU A 348 10.04 -2.55 19.98
CA GLU A 348 10.31 -3.39 18.81
C GLU A 348 9.77 -4.81 19.04
N MET A 349 9.35 -5.48 17.97
CA MET A 349 8.89 -6.87 18.03
C MET A 349 9.44 -7.71 16.89
N ASP A 350 9.74 -8.99 17.16
CA ASP A 350 9.95 -9.99 16.13
C ASP A 350 8.85 -11.05 16.25
N ALA A 351 8.31 -11.49 15.12
CA ALA A 351 7.30 -12.53 15.02
C ALA A 351 7.72 -13.61 14.01
N VAL A 352 7.14 -14.80 14.16
CA VAL A 352 7.30 -15.90 13.21
C VAL A 352 5.91 -16.31 12.74
N ARG A 353 5.62 -16.01 11.48
CA ARG A 353 4.36 -16.36 10.83
C ARG A 353 4.24 -17.88 10.70
N LYS A 354 3.13 -18.43 11.16
CA LYS A 354 2.87 -19.88 11.22
C LYS A 354 2.31 -20.46 9.93
#